data_AF-A0A0J1GUV9-F1
#
_entry.id   AF-A0A0J1GUV9-F1
#
_cell.length_a   1.000
_cell.length_b   1.000
_cell.length_c   1.000
_cell.angle_alpha   90.00
_cell.angle_beta   90.00
_cell.angle_gamma   90.00
#
_symmetry.space_group_name_H-M   'P 1'
#
loop_
_entity.id
_entity.type
_entity.pdbx_description
1 polymer ?
#
loop_
_entity_poly.entity_id
_entity_poly.type
_entity_poly.pdbx_seq_one_letter_code
_entity_poly.pdbx_strand_id
1 'polypeptide(L)'
;MAILFTKKEAMKDLPFIEDKALYKAVDLALWLYLDKHWNFKNAVNKAAEKHSVNSKIAIERLLRQVIPEEIFWDRMNGAKPKNTQPTLKETTIRSQKIKKMEMDAKNHVADITRR
;
A
#
# COMPACT_ATOMS: atom_id res chain seq x y z
N MET A 1 -11.82 -11.84 13.23
CA MET A 1 -12.33 -10.83 14.19
C MET A 1 -11.75 -9.50 13.75
N ALA A 2 -12.56 -8.45 13.56
CA ALA A 2 -12.02 -7.12 13.30
C ALA A 2 -11.47 -6.57 14.63
N ILE A 3 -10.17 -6.29 14.69
CA ILE A 3 -9.55 -5.71 15.88
C ILE A 3 -9.98 -4.24 15.93
N LEU A 4 -10.83 -3.91 16.89
CA LEU A 4 -11.25 -2.53 17.11
C LEU A 4 -10.19 -1.83 17.95
N PHE A 5 -9.37 -1.00 17.30
CA PHE A 5 -8.36 -0.19 17.96
C PHE A 5 -8.53 1.26 17.53
N THR A 6 -8.66 2.13 18.52
CA THR A 6 -9.09 3.50 18.33
C THR A 6 -7.93 4.47 18.49
N LYS A 7 -8.05 5.68 17.93
CA LYS A 7 -7.06 6.76 18.14
C LYS A 7 -6.80 7.03 19.62
N LYS A 8 -7.83 6.94 20.47
CA LYS A 8 -7.72 7.22 21.91
C LYS A 8 -6.79 6.24 22.62
N GLU A 9 -6.79 4.98 22.21
CA GLU A 9 -5.90 3.95 22.76
C GLU A 9 -4.47 4.20 22.28
N ALA A 10 -4.29 4.38 20.97
CA ALA A 10 -2.99 4.70 20.38
C ALA A 10 -2.31 5.94 21.00
N MET A 11 -3.11 6.98 21.31
CA MET A 11 -2.60 8.22 21.92
C MET A 11 -2.20 8.07 23.39
N LYS A 12 -2.75 7.09 24.12
CA LYS A 12 -2.37 6.83 25.52
C LYS A 12 -1.00 6.16 25.61
N ASP A 13 -0.70 5.29 24.66
CA ASP A 13 0.55 4.52 24.62
C ASP A 13 1.68 5.27 23.90
N LEU A 14 1.42 6.50 23.47
CA LEU A 14 2.39 7.33 22.76
C LEU A 14 3.49 7.80 23.71
N PRO A 15 4.78 7.67 23.34
CA PRO A 15 5.85 8.27 24.12
C PRO A 15 5.72 9.79 24.15
N PHE A 16 6.34 10.43 25.15
CA PHE A 16 6.36 11.88 25.24
C PHE A 16 7.04 12.49 24.00
N ILE A 17 6.34 13.42 23.35
CA ILE A 17 6.84 14.17 22.19
C ILE A 17 6.97 15.63 22.59
N GLU A 18 8.20 16.13 22.58
CA GLU A 18 8.48 17.54 22.88
C GLU A 18 8.00 18.49 21.76
N ASP A 19 8.19 18.08 20.50
CA ASP A 19 7.79 18.87 19.34
C ASP A 19 6.25 18.86 19.16
N LYS A 20 5.64 20.03 19.37
CA LYS A 20 4.21 20.26 19.22
C LYS A 20 3.71 20.02 17.78
N ALA A 21 4.50 20.33 16.76
CA ALA A 21 4.13 20.08 15.37
C ALA A 21 4.13 18.58 15.08
N LEU A 22 5.16 17.87 15.55
CA LEU A 22 5.25 16.41 15.45
C LEU A 22 4.10 15.72 16.18
N TYR A 23 3.77 16.15 17.41
CA TYR A 23 2.64 15.63 18.17
C TYR A 23 1.32 15.77 17.40
N LYS A 24 1.03 16.96 16.86
CA LYS A 24 -0.18 17.21 16.05
C LYS A 24 -0.20 16.38 14.76
N ALA A 25 0.96 16.21 14.13
CA ALA A 25 1.09 15.37 12.94
C ALA A 25 0.78 13.90 13.26
N VAL A 26 1.28 13.38 14.37
CA VAL A 26 1.02 12.00 14.81
C VAL A 26 -0.46 11.82 15.15
N ASP A 27 -1.08 12.74 15.89
CA ASP A 27 -2.51 12.70 16.22
C ASP A 27 -3.38 12.66 14.94
N LEU A 28 -3.05 13.51 13.96
CA LEU A 28 -3.75 13.53 12.68
C LEU A 28 -3.53 12.24 11.87
N ALA A 29 -2.29 11.73 11.82
CA ALA A 29 -1.96 10.51 11.10
C ALA A 29 -2.69 9.30 11.68
N LEU A 30 -2.77 9.20 13.02
CA LEU A 30 -3.52 8.16 13.71
C LEU A 30 -5.01 8.23 13.38
N TRP A 31 -5.61 9.42 13.38
CA TRP A 31 -7.01 9.60 13.00
C TRP A 31 -7.28 9.22 11.53
N LEU A 32 -6.41 9.66 10.61
CA LEU A 32 -6.53 9.32 9.19
C LEU A 32 -6.43 7.81 8.96
N TYR A 33 -5.48 7.16 9.61
CA TYR A 33 -5.28 5.73 9.47
C TYR A 33 -6.38 4.93 10.16
N LEU A 34 -6.57 5.09 11.48
CA LEU A 34 -7.48 4.26 12.28
C LEU A 34 -8.94 4.58 12.00
N ASP A 35 -9.38 5.83 12.15
CA ASP A 35 -10.79 6.22 12.06
C ASP A 35 -11.27 6.44 10.61
N LYS A 36 -10.41 6.98 9.73
CA LYS A 36 -10.79 7.25 8.33
C LYS A 36 -10.40 6.14 7.35
N HIS A 37 -9.76 5.09 7.84
CA HIS A 37 -9.35 3.94 7.05
C HIS A 37 -8.47 4.28 5.83
N TRP A 38 -7.68 5.34 5.92
CA TRP A 38 -6.73 5.69 4.85
C TRP A 38 -5.59 4.67 4.76
N ASN A 39 -4.92 4.64 3.60
CA ASN A 39 -3.65 3.95 3.48
C ASN A 39 -2.62 4.59 4.43
N PHE A 40 -1.82 3.76 5.10
CA PHE A 40 -0.80 4.18 6.06
C PHE A 40 0.14 5.28 5.51
N LYS A 41 0.71 5.07 4.32
CA LYS A 41 1.63 6.06 3.72
C LYS A 41 0.93 7.37 3.39
N ASN A 42 -0.32 7.32 2.94
CA ASN A 42 -1.09 8.52 2.62
C ASN A 42 -1.44 9.32 3.87
N ALA A 43 -1.81 8.64 4.97
CA ALA A 43 -2.06 9.27 6.26
C ALA A 43 -0.82 10.02 6.77
N VAL A 44 0.36 9.38 6.72
CA VAL A 44 1.64 9.97 7.12
C VAL A 44 2.01 11.17 6.24
N ASN A 45 1.94 11.01 4.92
CA ASN A 45 2.24 12.09 3.98
C ASN A 45 1.35 13.31 4.23
N LYS A 46 0.04 13.08 4.39
CA LYS A 46 -0.91 14.18 4.59
C LYS A 46 -0.70 14.90 5.92
N ALA A 47 -0.35 14.15 6.97
CA ALA A 47 -0.05 14.71 8.27
C ALA A 47 1.24 15.54 8.26
N ALA A 48 2.30 15.02 7.63
CA ALA A 48 3.56 15.73 7.47
C ALA A 48 3.39 17.04 6.69
N GLU A 49 2.64 17.02 5.59
CA GLU A 49 2.33 18.22 4.79
C GLU A 49 1.56 19.26 5.61
N LYS A 50 0.51 18.82 6.34
CA LYS A 50 -0.38 19.75 7.05
C LYS A 50 0.27 20.43 8.25
N HIS A 51 1.22 19.76 8.89
CA HIS A 51 1.92 20.28 10.07
C HIS A 51 3.36 20.72 9.77
N SER A 52 3.74 20.76 8.49
CA SER A 52 5.08 21.15 8.03
C SER A 52 6.21 20.39 8.72
N VAL A 53 5.99 19.10 8.99
CA VAL A 53 6.98 18.21 9.62
C VAL A 53 7.87 17.61 8.54
N ASN A 54 9.16 17.93 8.59
CA ASN A 54 10.14 17.46 7.58
C ASN A 54 10.38 15.94 7.68
N SER A 55 10.34 15.38 8.89
CA SER A 55 10.64 13.96 9.11
C SER A 55 9.38 13.09 9.10
N LYS A 56 9.00 12.63 7.90
CA LYS A 56 7.94 11.61 7.74
C LYS A 56 8.28 10.32 8.49
N ILE A 57 9.56 9.96 8.54
CA ILE A 57 10.06 8.77 9.21
C ILE A 57 9.79 8.83 10.72
N ALA A 58 9.89 10.01 11.35
CA ALA A 58 9.57 10.17 12.77
C ALA A 58 8.09 9.85 13.03
N ILE A 59 7.19 10.35 12.19
CA ILE A 59 5.75 10.05 12.26
C ILE A 59 5.52 8.54 12.08
N GLU A 60 6.11 7.92 11.06
CA GLU A 60 5.95 6.47 10.81
C GLU A 60 6.41 5.62 11.99
N ARG A 61 7.57 5.94 12.57
CA ARG A 61 8.11 5.22 13.73
C ARG A 61 7.17 5.28 14.92
N LEU A 62 6.66 6.47 15.24
CA LEU A 62 5.73 6.66 16.35
C LEU A 62 4.42 5.91 16.13
N LEU A 63 3.87 5.95 14.91
CA LEU A 63 2.66 5.21 14.59
C LEU A 63 2.86 3.69 14.72
N ARG A 64 4.00 3.16 14.26
CA ARG A 64 4.31 1.72 14.36
C ARG A 64 4.58 1.26 15.79
N GLN A 65 4.99 2.16 16.68
CA GLN A 65 5.17 1.84 18.10
C GLN A 65 3.85 1.64 18.82
N VAL A 66 2.82 2.41 18.46
CA VAL A 66 1.53 2.41 19.18
C VAL A 66 0.44 1.60 18.49
N ILE A 67 0.55 1.33 17.19
CA ILE A 67 -0.43 0.51 16.46
C ILE A 67 0.04 -0.95 16.50
N PRO A 68 -0.77 -1.88 17.04
CA PRO A 68 -0.47 -3.31 17.02
C PRO A 68 -0.28 -3.85 15.60
N GLU A 69 0.65 -4.77 15.42
CA GLU A 69 1.02 -5.30 14.10
C GLU A 69 -0.18 -6.00 13.43
N GLU A 70 -1.02 -6.63 14.23
CA GLU A 70 -2.23 -7.34 13.82
C GLU A 70 -3.20 -6.44 13.03
N ILE A 71 -3.23 -5.13 13.32
CA ILE A 71 -4.09 -4.18 12.60
C ILE A 71 -3.57 -3.94 11.18
N PHE A 72 -2.25 -3.87 11.02
CA PHE A 72 -1.63 -3.76 9.71
C PHE A 72 -1.92 -5.02 8.89
N TRP A 73 -1.82 -6.20 9.51
CA TRP A 73 -2.13 -7.48 8.88
C TRP A 73 -3.59 -7.59 8.49
N ASP A 74 -4.53 -7.24 9.37
CA ASP A 74 -5.98 -7.31 9.10
C ASP A 74 -6.35 -6.42 7.90
N ARG A 75 -5.80 -5.21 7.85
CA ARG A 75 -5.99 -4.29 6.71
C ARG A 75 -5.34 -4.79 5.43
N MET A 76 -4.14 -5.36 5.51
CA MET A 76 -3.47 -5.91 4.33
C MET A 76 -4.19 -7.14 3.78
N ASN A 77 -4.73 -7.99 4.66
CA ASN A 77 -5.53 -9.15 4.28
C ASN A 77 -6.89 -8.75 3.70
N GLY A 78 -7.53 -7.71 4.24
CA GLY A 78 -8.76 -7.13 3.69
C GLY A 78 -8.55 -6.40 2.36
N ALA A 79 -7.33 -5.94 2.07
CA ALA A 79 -6.95 -5.30 0.81
C ALA A 79 -6.59 -6.30 -0.31
N LYS A 80 -6.59 -7.62 -0.05
CA LYS A 80 -6.46 -8.61 -1.13
C LYS A 80 -7.61 -8.40 -2.11
N PRO A 81 -7.34 -8.22 -3.42
CA PRO A 81 -8.41 -8.12 -4.39
C PRO A 81 -9.24 -9.40 -4.29
N LYS A 82 -10.55 -9.25 -4.02
CA LYS A 82 -11.51 -10.36 -3.98
C LYS A 82 -11.54 -11.19 -5.28
N ASN A 83 -10.87 -10.71 -6.33
CA ASN A 83 -10.72 -11.37 -7.61
C ASN A 83 -9.30 -11.93 -7.79
N THR A 84 -8.98 -12.99 -7.05
CA THR A 84 -8.01 -13.98 -7.56
C THR A 84 -8.79 -15.25 -7.93
N GLN A 85 -9.61 -15.12 -8.98
CA GLN A 85 -10.09 -16.23 -9.79
C GLN A 85 -9.47 -16.08 -11.21
N PRO A 86 -9.32 -17.17 -11.97
CA PRO A 86 -8.04 -17.60 -12.53
C PRO A 86 -7.73 -16.97 -13.89
N THR A 87 -7.13 -15.79 -13.94
CA THR A 87 -6.65 -15.24 -15.23
C THR A 87 -5.21 -15.64 -15.55
N LEU A 88 -4.53 -16.47 -14.73
CA LEU A 88 -3.19 -16.96 -15.05
C LEU A 88 -3.21 -17.85 -16.31
N LYS A 89 -4.27 -18.64 -16.49
CA LYS A 89 -4.46 -19.48 -17.68
C LYS A 89 -4.79 -18.63 -18.92
N GLU A 90 -5.70 -17.67 -18.82
CA GLU A 90 -6.05 -16.80 -19.95
C GLU A 90 -4.91 -15.86 -20.38
N THR A 91 -4.17 -15.27 -19.42
CA THR A 91 -3.00 -14.44 -19.75
C THR A 91 -1.85 -15.27 -20.31
N THR A 92 -1.66 -16.51 -19.84
CA THR A 92 -0.70 -17.45 -20.41
C THR A 92 -1.10 -17.88 -21.83
N ILE A 93 -2.39 -18.20 -22.06
CA ILE A 93 -2.89 -18.55 -23.40
C ILE A 93 -2.77 -17.34 -24.36
N ARG A 94 -3.09 -16.13 -23.90
CA ARG A 94 -2.97 -14.90 -24.72
C ARG A 94 -1.51 -14.59 -25.06
N SER A 95 -0.59 -14.71 -24.10
CA SER A 95 0.84 -14.48 -24.33
C SER A 95 1.47 -15.56 -25.23
N GLN A 96 1.05 -16.82 -25.11
CA GLN A 96 1.46 -17.90 -26.02
C GLN A 96 0.96 -17.64 -27.46
N LYS A 97 -0.28 -17.18 -27.62
CA LYS A 97 -0.85 -16.87 -28.94
C LYS A 97 -0.12 -15.71 -29.62
N ILE A 98 0.29 -14.69 -28.87
CA ILE A 98 1.10 -13.56 -29.38
C ILE A 98 2.48 -14.04 -29.82
N LYS A 99 3.18 -14.85 -28.99
CA LYS A 99 4.50 -15.41 -29.36
C LYS A 99 4.44 -16.25 -30.64
N LYS A 100 3.36 -17.01 -30.84
CA LYS A 100 3.19 -17.80 -32.07
C LYS A 100 3.01 -16.89 -33.29
N MET A 101 2.16 -15.86 -33.20
CA MET A 101 1.99 -14.90 -34.29
C MET A 101 3.28 -14.17 -34.65
N GLU A 102 4.11 -13.80 -33.66
CA GLU A 102 5.41 -13.19 -33.91
C GLU A 102 6.40 -14.12 -34.62
N MET A 103 6.38 -15.41 -34.29
CA MET A 103 7.23 -16.42 -34.92
C MET A 103 6.79 -16.68 -36.37
N ASP A 104 5.48 -16.81 -36.60
CA ASP A 104 4.92 -17.01 -37.94
C ASP A 104 5.22 -15.80 -38.84
N ALA A 105 5.14 -14.57 -38.31
CA ALA A 105 5.51 -13.36 -39.03
C ALA A 105 7.00 -13.31 -39.41
N LYS A 106 7.89 -13.69 -38.49
CA LYS A 106 9.34 -13.75 -38.76
C LYS A 106 9.69 -14.78 -39.82
N ASN A 107 9.04 -15.95 -39.77
CA ASN A 107 9.23 -17.00 -40.77
C ASN A 107 8.73 -16.56 -42.15
N HIS A 108 7.58 -15.87 -42.21
CA HIS A 108 7.05 -15.36 -43.47
C HIS A 108 7.98 -14.31 -44.12
N VAL A 109 8.54 -13.39 -43.33
CA VAL A 109 9.50 -12.40 -43.83
C VAL A 109 10.79 -13.07 -44.32
N ALA A 110 11.29 -14.08 -43.60
CA ALA A 110 12.48 -14.83 -43.99
C ALA A 110 12.30 -15.63 -45.29
N ASP A 111 11.09 -16.14 -45.54
CA ASP A 111 10.74 -16.86 -46.78
C ASP A 111 10.65 -15.91 -47.98
N ILE A 112 10.09 -14.71 -47.79
CA ILE A 112 10.06 -13.65 -48.82
C ILE A 112 11.46 -13.17 -49.19
N THR A 113 12.38 -13.08 -48.23
CA THR A 113 13.76 -12.58 -48.45
C THR A 113 14.76 -13.63 -48.95
N ARG A 114 14.37 -14.92 -49.00
CA ARG A 114 15.20 -16.01 -49.56
C ARG A 114 14.86 -16.38 -51.01
N ARG A 115 13.95 -15.65 -51.65
CA ARG A 115 13.67 -15.71 -53.09
C ARG A 115 14.50 -14.67 -53.85
#